data_AF-A0A924AJ96-F1
#
_entry.id   AF-A0A924AJ96-F1
#
_cell.length_a   1.000
_cell.length_b   1.000
_cell.length_c   1.000
_cell.angle_alpha   90.00
_cell.angle_beta   90.00
_cell.angle_gamma   90.00
#
_symmetry.space_group_name_H-M   'P 1'
#
loop_
_entity.id
_entity.type
_entity.pdbx_description
1 polymer ?
#
loop_
_entity_poly.entity_id
_entity_poly.type
_entity_poly.pdbx_seq_one_letter_code
_entity_poly.pdbx_strand_id
1 'polypeptide(L)'
;MKSAPSQSTAVETPFGLFVHNFFSSKVAAFGFLLLALILLAALFAPWLSPQDPYDLSRLDVMDSRMAPGEKSADGTVTFLLGTDEQGRDMLSAIFYGIRISVMVGVVSTVIALALGLTLGLVAGYSGGRLESFIMRVA
;
A
#
# COMPACT_ATOMS: atom_id res chain seq x y z
N MET A 1 24.43 -57.50 -2.51
CA MET A 1 24.70 -56.11 -2.96
C MET A 1 23.36 -55.42 -3.19
N LYS A 2 22.91 -54.59 -2.23
CA LYS A 2 21.69 -53.78 -2.37
C LYS A 2 22.17 -52.35 -2.62
N SER A 3 22.10 -51.93 -3.88
CA SER A 3 22.49 -50.59 -4.33
C SER A 3 21.61 -49.53 -3.65
N ALA A 4 22.24 -48.59 -2.95
CA ALA A 4 21.58 -47.44 -2.35
C ALA A 4 20.95 -46.56 -3.45
N PRO A 5 19.74 -46.01 -3.24
CA PRO A 5 19.15 -45.09 -4.20
C PRO A 5 19.95 -43.78 -4.20
N SER A 6 20.42 -43.37 -5.38
CA SER A 6 21.04 -42.09 -5.63
C SER A 6 20.04 -40.97 -5.34
N GLN A 7 20.14 -40.35 -4.17
CA GLN A 7 19.37 -39.14 -3.88
C GLN A 7 19.91 -38.02 -4.76
N SER A 8 19.15 -37.70 -5.81
CA SER A 8 19.36 -36.50 -6.61
C SER A 8 19.01 -35.30 -5.74
N THR A 9 20.02 -34.68 -5.15
CA THR A 9 19.88 -33.39 -4.47
C THR A 9 19.65 -32.33 -5.55
N ALA A 10 18.40 -32.11 -5.92
CA ALA A 10 18.02 -30.98 -6.76
C ALA A 10 18.54 -29.71 -6.08
N VAL A 11 19.43 -28.98 -6.76
CA VAL A 11 19.95 -27.71 -6.28
C VAL A 11 18.80 -26.70 -6.35
N GLU A 12 18.01 -26.60 -5.29
CA GLU A 12 17.00 -25.55 -5.20
C GLU A 12 17.70 -24.20 -5.12
N THR A 13 17.27 -23.25 -5.97
CA THR A 13 17.83 -21.90 -5.94
C THR A 13 17.46 -21.21 -4.63
N PRO A 14 18.33 -20.36 -4.05
CA PRO A 14 18.02 -19.66 -2.79
C PRO A 14 16.73 -18.84 -2.88
N PHE A 15 16.38 -18.35 -4.08
CA PHE A 15 15.11 -17.68 -4.34
C PHE A 15 13.91 -18.63 -4.30
N GLY A 16 14.03 -19.83 -4.89
CA GLY A 16 12.99 -20.86 -4.85
C GLY A 16 12.65 -21.30 -3.42
N LEU A 17 13.68 -21.50 -2.60
CA LEU A 17 13.53 -21.80 -1.16
C LEU A 17 12.83 -20.67 -0.40
N PHE A 18 13.19 -19.42 -0.67
CA PHE A 18 12.53 -18.26 -0.04
C PHE A 18 11.05 -18.20 -0.40
N VAL A 19 10.69 -18.31 -1.67
CA VAL A 19 9.29 -18.28 -2.14
C VAL A 19 8.51 -19.45 -1.54
N HIS A 20 9.08 -20.65 -1.55
CA HIS A 20 8.46 -21.83 -0.92
C HIS A 20 8.20 -21.59 0.57
N ASN A 21 9.20 -21.15 1.32
CA ASN A 21 9.08 -20.88 2.76
C ASN A 21 8.09 -19.75 3.06
N PHE A 22 8.06 -18.70 2.23
CA PHE A 22 7.14 -17.58 2.35
C PHE A 22 5.69 -18.03 2.18
N PHE A 23 5.37 -18.77 1.11
CA PHE A 23 4.01 -19.27 0.88
C PHE A 23 3.63 -20.46 1.76
N SER A 24 4.61 -21.19 2.31
CA SER A 24 4.36 -22.23 3.31
C SER A 24 3.94 -21.65 4.66
N SER A 25 4.28 -20.39 4.95
CA SER A 25 3.82 -19.68 6.15
C SER A 25 2.46 -19.04 5.92
N LYS A 26 1.43 -19.54 6.62
CA LYS A 26 0.06 -19.00 6.53
C LYS A 26 0.00 -17.51 6.87
N VAL A 27 0.83 -17.05 7.81
CA VAL A 27 0.88 -15.65 8.23
C VAL A 27 1.46 -14.77 7.13
N ALA A 28 2.58 -15.19 6.52
CA ALA A 28 3.21 -14.45 5.44
C ALA A 28 2.32 -14.40 4.18
N ALA A 29 1.71 -15.53 3.82
CA ALA A 29 0.76 -15.60 2.72
C ALA A 29 -0.47 -14.70 2.94
N PHE A 30 -1.05 -14.70 4.15
CA PHE A 30 -2.19 -13.84 4.47
C PHE A 30 -1.83 -12.34 4.43
N GLY A 31 -0.69 -11.96 5.02
CA GLY A 31 -0.21 -10.59 4.98
C GLY A 31 0.05 -10.09 3.55
N PHE A 32 0.65 -10.94 2.72
CA PHE A 32 0.85 -10.65 1.30
C PHE A 32 -0.48 -10.50 0.55
N LEU A 33 -1.45 -11.40 0.77
CA LEU A 33 -2.77 -11.32 0.15
C LEU A 33 -3.48 -10.01 0.52
N LEU A 34 -3.46 -9.64 1.79
CA LEU A 34 -4.09 -8.41 2.27
C LEU A 34 -3.42 -7.17 1.65
N LEU A 35 -2.08 -7.13 1.64
CA LEU A 35 -1.32 -6.05 1.00
C LEU A 35 -1.64 -5.96 -0.49
N ALA A 36 -1.65 -7.10 -1.19
CA ALA A 36 -1.99 -7.15 -2.61
C ALA A 36 -3.40 -6.60 -2.86
N LEU A 37 -4.38 -6.97 -2.04
CA LEU A 37 -5.75 -6.47 -2.16
C LEU A 37 -5.84 -4.96 -1.94
N ILE A 38 -5.12 -4.42 -0.95
CA ILE A 38 -5.05 -2.97 -0.71
C ILE A 38 -4.43 -2.24 -1.91
N LEU A 39 -3.32 -2.76 -2.46
CA LEU A 39 -2.66 -2.17 -3.62
C LEU A 39 -3.53 -2.23 -4.88
N LEU A 40 -4.25 -3.33 -5.09
CA LEU A 40 -5.19 -3.46 -6.20
C LEU A 40 -6.37 -2.49 -6.03
N ALA A 41 -6.94 -2.36 -4.83
CA ALA A 41 -7.99 -1.38 -4.54
C ALA A 41 -7.51 0.06 -4.78
N ALA A 42 -6.27 0.38 -4.42
CA ALA A 42 -5.66 1.69 -4.67
C ALA A 42 -5.48 1.98 -6.19
N LEU A 43 -5.05 0.98 -6.95
CA LEU A 43 -4.78 1.13 -8.38
C LEU A 43 -6.07 1.23 -9.19
N PHE A 44 -7.06 0.40 -8.85
CA PHE A 44 -8.35 0.34 -9.51
C PHE A 44 -9.39 1.30 -8.90
N ALA A 45 -9.01 2.14 -7.94
CA ALA A 45 -9.90 3.13 -7.32
C ALA A 45 -10.69 3.95 -8.36
N PRO A 46 -10.12 4.50 -9.45
CA PRO A 46 -10.88 5.27 -10.43
C PRO A 46 -11.90 4.48 -11.24
N TRP A 47 -11.77 3.15 -11.29
CA TRP A 47 -12.72 2.26 -11.98
C TRP A 47 -13.73 1.61 -11.04
N LEU A 48 -13.39 1.53 -9.75
CA LEU A 48 -14.22 0.91 -8.72
C LEU A 48 -15.15 1.93 -8.03
N SER A 49 -14.79 3.21 -8.07
CA SER A 49 -15.56 4.30 -7.46
C SER A 49 -16.65 4.83 -8.41
N PRO A 50 -17.89 5.04 -7.93
CA PRO A 50 -18.95 5.69 -8.69
C PRO A 50 -18.70 7.17 -9.00
N GLN A 51 -17.92 7.86 -8.15
CA GLN A 51 -17.67 9.30 -8.24
C GLN A 51 -16.19 9.58 -7.96
N ASP A 52 -15.62 10.61 -8.58
CA ASP A 52 -14.32 11.15 -8.14
C ASP A 52 -14.54 12.14 -6.98
N PRO A 53 -14.09 11.83 -5.75
CA PRO A 53 -14.29 12.69 -4.58
C PRO A 53 -13.49 14.00 -4.62
N TYR A 54 -12.59 14.17 -5.60
CA TYR A 54 -11.78 15.37 -5.78
C TYR A 54 -12.23 16.23 -6.96
N ASP A 55 -13.19 15.75 -7.76
CA ASP A 55 -13.83 16.54 -8.81
C ASP A 55 -14.96 17.38 -8.22
N LEU A 56 -14.62 18.58 -7.75
CA LEU A 56 -15.58 19.51 -7.11
C LEU A 56 -16.74 19.90 -8.04
N SER A 57 -16.59 19.77 -9.36
CA SER A 57 -17.65 20.11 -10.32
C SER A 57 -18.81 19.11 -10.33
N ARG A 58 -18.56 17.90 -9.80
CA ARG A 58 -19.53 16.81 -9.70
C ARG A 58 -20.12 16.61 -8.32
N LEU A 59 -19.72 17.45 -7.37
CA LEU A 59 -20.26 17.42 -6.01
C LEU A 59 -21.46 18.35 -5.92
N ASP A 60 -22.58 17.81 -5.41
CA ASP A 60 -23.77 18.60 -5.12
C ASP A 60 -23.96 18.68 -3.60
N VAL A 61 -24.08 19.90 -3.08
CA VAL A 61 -24.35 20.15 -1.65
C VAL A 61 -25.74 19.67 -1.26
N MET A 62 -26.67 19.55 -2.21
CA MET A 62 -27.99 18.98 -1.98
C MET A 62 -27.94 17.50 -1.60
N ASP A 63 -26.89 16.80 -2.01
CA ASP A 63 -26.60 15.41 -1.67
C ASP A 63 -25.77 15.30 -0.38
N SER A 64 -25.76 16.31 0.48
CA SER A 64 -24.97 16.29 1.73
C SER A 64 -25.60 15.43 2.83
N ARG A 65 -24.75 14.71 3.58
CA ARG A 65 -25.11 13.89 4.76
C ARG A 65 -26.21 12.84 4.49
N MET A 66 -26.25 12.30 3.28
CA MET A 66 -27.20 11.25 2.93
C MET A 66 -26.87 9.94 3.63
N ALA A 67 -27.92 9.18 3.95
CA ALA A 67 -27.76 7.90 4.61
C ALA A 67 -27.19 6.83 3.66
N PRO A 68 -26.59 5.75 4.18
CA PRO A 68 -26.14 4.63 3.36
C PRO A 68 -27.27 4.01 2.54
N GLY A 69 -27.04 3.86 1.23
CA GLY A 69 -27.99 3.28 0.28
C GLY A 69 -28.92 4.29 -0.41
N GLU A 70 -28.83 5.58 -0.07
CA GLU A 70 -29.59 6.63 -0.75
C GLU A 70 -29.05 6.92 -2.15
N LYS A 71 -29.95 7.41 -3.02
CA LYS A 71 -29.60 7.81 -4.38
C LYS A 71 -29.40 9.31 -4.43
N SER A 72 -28.47 9.75 -5.28
CA SER A 72 -28.30 11.16 -5.63
C SER A 72 -29.62 11.80 -6.06
N ALA A 73 -29.74 13.12 -5.88
CA ALA A 73 -30.87 13.91 -6.34
C ALA A 73 -31.21 13.70 -7.83
N ASP A 74 -30.21 13.45 -8.68
CA ASP A 74 -30.38 13.14 -10.11
C ASP A 74 -30.63 11.63 -10.38
N GLY A 75 -30.60 10.79 -9.34
CA GLY A 75 -30.83 9.35 -9.41
C GLY A 75 -29.72 8.55 -10.10
N THR A 76 -28.63 9.20 -10.51
CA THR A 76 -27.53 8.64 -11.30
C THR A 76 -26.56 7.79 -10.47
N VAL A 77 -26.34 8.18 -9.21
CA VAL A 77 -25.40 7.51 -8.29
C VAL A 77 -26.16 6.97 -7.08
N THR A 78 -25.78 5.78 -6.61
CA THR A 78 -26.24 5.22 -5.33
C THR A 78 -25.09 5.24 -4.34
N PHE A 79 -25.27 5.97 -3.23
CA PHE A 79 -24.25 6.18 -2.22
C PHE A 79 -24.26 5.04 -1.21
N LEU A 80 -23.49 3.98 -1.49
CA LEU A 80 -23.50 2.75 -0.70
C LEU A 80 -23.19 2.97 0.78
N LEU A 81 -22.28 3.90 1.07
CA LEU A 81 -21.87 4.26 2.44
C LEU A 81 -22.37 5.65 2.85
N GLY A 82 -23.24 6.27 2.04
CA GLY A 82 -23.71 7.64 2.24
C GLY A 82 -22.70 8.69 1.77
N THR A 83 -22.99 9.94 2.09
CA THR A 83 -22.17 11.10 1.69
C THR A 83 -21.66 11.91 2.89
N ASP A 84 -20.59 12.68 2.65
CA ASP A 84 -20.09 13.65 3.63
C ASP A 84 -20.85 14.99 3.58
N GLU A 85 -20.35 15.99 4.32
CA GLU A 85 -20.94 17.33 4.38
C GLU A 85 -20.94 18.08 3.05
N GLN A 86 -20.14 17.65 2.07
CA GLN A 86 -19.99 18.25 0.75
C GLN A 86 -20.70 17.43 -0.34
N GLY A 87 -21.39 16.34 0.02
CA GLY A 87 -22.05 15.46 -0.94
C GLY A 87 -21.10 14.48 -1.64
N ARG A 88 -19.91 14.23 -1.07
CA ARG A 88 -18.95 13.26 -1.63
C ARG A 88 -19.33 11.85 -1.25
N ASP A 89 -19.34 10.92 -2.21
CA ASP A 89 -19.50 9.49 -1.92
C ASP A 89 -18.39 8.98 -1.01
N MET A 90 -18.77 8.47 0.17
CA MET A 90 -17.82 8.01 1.19
C MET A 90 -17.03 6.78 0.74
N LEU A 91 -17.66 5.88 -0.04
CA LEU A 91 -16.98 4.69 -0.58
C LEU A 91 -15.86 5.09 -1.54
N SER A 92 -16.16 5.99 -2.46
CA SER A 92 -15.19 6.58 -3.37
C SER A 92 -14.08 7.30 -2.61
N ALA A 93 -14.42 8.09 -1.58
CA ALA A 93 -13.46 8.78 -0.72
C ALA A 93 -12.48 7.81 -0.03
N ILE A 94 -12.95 6.64 0.40
CA ILE A 94 -12.11 5.60 1.00
C ILE A 94 -11.14 5.03 -0.04
N PHE A 95 -11.60 4.62 -1.23
CA PHE A 95 -10.72 4.04 -2.24
C PHE A 95 -9.65 5.02 -2.73
N TYR A 96 -10.04 6.26 -2.98
CA TYR A 96 -9.12 7.33 -3.33
C TYR A 96 -8.17 7.67 -2.17
N GLY A 97 -8.65 7.63 -0.92
CA GLY A 97 -7.84 7.79 0.28
C GLY A 97 -6.73 6.75 0.37
N ILE A 98 -7.04 5.47 0.11
CA ILE A 98 -6.04 4.39 0.08
C ILE A 98 -4.95 4.69 -0.95
N ARG A 99 -5.31 5.15 -2.15
CA ARG A 99 -4.35 5.53 -3.20
C ARG A 99 -3.38 6.61 -2.73
N ILE A 100 -3.91 7.67 -2.10
CA ILE A 100 -3.08 8.76 -1.57
C ILE A 100 -2.18 8.25 -0.44
N SER A 101 -2.70 7.45 0.50
CA SER A 101 -1.90 6.89 1.59
C SER A 101 -0.73 6.04 1.09
N VAL A 102 -0.96 5.20 0.08
CA VAL A 102 0.11 4.40 -0.55
C VAL A 102 1.14 5.30 -1.21
N MET A 103 0.73 6.32 -1.96
CA MET A 103 1.65 7.27 -2.59
C MET A 103 2.51 8.00 -1.56
N VAL A 104 1.91 8.52 -0.48
CA VAL A 104 2.63 9.20 0.60
C VAL A 104 3.60 8.24 1.30
N GLY A 105 3.19 6.99 1.54
CA GLY A 105 4.06 5.96 2.14
C GLY A 105 5.29 5.68 1.28
N VAL A 106 5.11 5.53 -0.03
CA VAL A 106 6.21 5.29 -0.97
C VAL A 106 7.15 6.50 -1.04
N VAL A 107 6.60 7.71 -1.21
CA VAL A 107 7.40 8.95 -1.32
C VAL A 107 8.19 9.20 -0.04
N SER A 108 7.56 9.08 1.13
CA SER A 108 8.25 9.25 2.42
C SER A 108 9.36 8.22 2.63
N THR A 109 9.14 6.96 2.24
CA THR A 109 10.17 5.91 2.30
C THR A 109 11.34 6.23 1.39
N VAL A 110 11.10 6.68 0.15
CA VAL A 110 12.18 7.06 -0.77
C VAL A 110 13.00 8.22 -0.23
N ILE A 111 12.35 9.24 0.35
CA ILE A 111 13.04 10.37 0.97
C ILE A 111 13.86 9.89 2.18
N ALA A 112 13.26 9.08 3.06
CA ALA A 112 13.96 8.53 4.22
C ALA A 112 15.17 7.68 3.81
N LEU A 113 15.04 6.86 2.76
CA LEU A 113 16.16 6.09 2.21
C LEU A 113 17.25 7.00 1.66
N ALA A 114 16.91 8.04 0.90
CA ALA A 114 17.90 8.98 0.37
C ALA A 114 18.67 9.70 1.48
N LEU A 115 17.97 10.16 2.52
CA LEU A 115 18.59 10.81 3.68
C LEU A 115 19.41 9.82 4.52
N GLY A 116 18.89 8.62 4.77
CA GLY A 116 19.59 7.59 5.53
C GLY A 116 20.84 7.10 4.83
N LEU A 117 20.78 6.89 3.51
CA LEU A 117 21.93 6.48 2.70
C LEU A 117 22.99 7.58 2.63
N THR A 118 22.59 8.85 2.43
CA THR A 118 23.56 9.96 2.39
C THR A 118 24.26 10.14 3.73
N LEU A 119 23.53 10.17 4.84
CA LEU A 119 24.12 10.25 6.17
C LEU A 119 24.99 9.03 6.50
N GLY A 120 24.53 7.82 6.14
CA GLY A 120 25.28 6.59 6.34
C GLY A 120 26.60 6.56 5.58
N LEU A 121 26.60 7.00 4.32
CA LEU A 121 27.82 7.13 3.52
C LEU A 121 28.76 8.20 4.07
N VAL A 122 28.24 9.36 4.49
CA VAL A 122 29.05 10.43 5.10
C VAL A 122 29.74 9.95 6.38
N ALA A 123 29.01 9.24 7.25
CA ALA A 123 29.57 8.66 8.47
C ALA A 123 30.64 7.60 8.14
N GLY A 124 30.36 6.71 7.17
CA GLY A 124 31.26 5.63 6.77
C GLY A 124 32.55 6.11 6.08
N TYR A 125 32.49 7.21 5.32
CA TYR A 125 33.67 7.77 4.63
C TYR A 125 34.48 8.76 5.48
N SER A 126 33.83 9.59 6.30
CA SER A 126 34.53 10.67 7.02
C SER A 126 35.32 10.15 8.21
N GLY A 127 34.82 9.12 8.89
CA GLY A 127 35.38 8.62 10.15
C GLY A 127 35.45 9.67 11.27
N GLY A 128 35.54 9.23 12.52
CA GLY A 128 35.88 10.11 13.64
C GLY A 128 34.71 10.88 14.27
N ARG A 129 34.84 12.20 14.48
CA ARG A 129 33.89 12.98 15.32
C ARG A 129 32.50 13.11 14.68
N LEU A 130 32.43 13.21 13.35
CA LEU A 130 31.16 13.33 12.61
C LEU A 130 30.40 12.01 12.62
N GLU A 131 31.09 10.90 12.42
CA GLU A 131 30.56 9.54 12.55
C GLU A 131 29.96 9.32 13.95
N SER A 132 30.74 9.60 15.00
CA SER A 132 30.30 9.40 16.39
C SER A 132 29.09 10.27 16.78
N PHE A 133 28.97 11.47 16.19
CA PHE A 133 27.81 12.33 16.38
C PHE A 133 26.58 11.77 15.65
N ILE A 134 26.71 11.39 14.37
CA ILE A 134 25.61 10.84 13.58
C ILE A 134 25.08 9.54 14.20
N MET A 135 25.96 8.61 14.59
CA MET A 135 25.58 7.35 15.23
C MET A 135 24.98 7.50 16.64
N ARG A 136 25.10 8.68 17.26
CA ARG A 136 24.51 8.97 18.58
C ARG A 136 23.15 9.64 18.51
N VAL A 137 22.87 10.37 17.43
CA VAL A 137 21.63 11.13 17.25
C VAL A 137 20.61 10.35 16.43
N ALA A 138 21.08 9.47 15.52
CA ALA A 138 20.25 8.49 14.82
C ALA A 138 19.76 7.39 15.78
#